data_AF-A0A519DPK4-F1
#
_entry.id   AF-A0A519DPK4-F1
#
_cell.length_a   1.000
_cell.length_b   1.000
_cell.length_c   1.000
_cell.angle_alpha   90.00
_cell.angle_beta   90.00
_cell.angle_gamma   90.00
#
_symmetry.space_group_name_H-M   'P 1'
#
loop_
_entity.id
_entity.type
_entity.pdbx_description
1 polymer ?
#
loop_
_entity_poly.entity_id
_entity_poly.type
_entity_poly.pdbx_seq_one_letter_code
_entity_poly.pdbx_strand_id
1 'polypeptide(L)'
;MSPIDLPRIVDELERLSIEHSRAQFETVEGEITANFGLLLADAMIYAIGFISIIIGLADIALSINPTEWLWSEGDLILLCSGVALWVCSQSLNDFKRLLPLWLRMVLKLGIGPKDFSDQSEAAQKRRAATLVIASLLSAIIGWRISVLPDTIATRIGIDFHIVIYAVSAGLLFLSMYWNRLIGEGSDIEQFNR
;
A
#
# COMPACT_ATOMS: atom_id res chain seq x y z
N MET A 1 -12.08 43.90 39.22
CA MET A 1 -11.02 43.33 38.38
C MET A 1 -10.21 42.39 39.27
N SER A 2 -10.37 41.08 39.10
CA SER A 2 -9.59 40.11 39.87
C SER A 2 -8.12 40.18 39.43
N PRO A 3 -7.16 39.89 40.33
CA PRO A 3 -5.77 39.79 39.93
C PRO A 3 -5.67 38.68 38.88
N ILE A 4 -5.11 39.00 37.72
CA ILE A 4 -4.85 38.03 36.67
C ILE A 4 -3.74 37.13 37.22
N ASP A 5 -4.07 35.87 37.44
CA ASP A 5 -3.18 34.86 38.01
C ASP A 5 -2.19 34.39 36.93
N LEU A 6 -1.25 35.27 36.62
CA LEU A 6 -0.22 35.12 35.58
C LEU A 6 0.52 33.77 35.61
N PRO A 7 0.88 33.20 36.78
CA PRO A 7 1.58 31.92 36.84
C PRO A 7 0.75 30.76 36.27
N ARG A 8 -0.55 30.75 36.57
CA ARG A 8 -1.47 29.72 36.09
C ARG A 8 -1.66 29.79 34.57
N ILE A 9 -1.71 31.00 34.01
CA ILE A 9 -1.85 31.20 32.56
C ILE A 9 -0.61 30.71 31.82
N VAL A 10 0.60 30.94 32.38
CA VAL A 10 1.86 30.48 31.80
C VAL A 10 1.95 28.95 31.84
N ASP A 11 1.61 28.30 32.95
CA ASP A 11 1.58 26.83 33.05
C ASP A 11 0.56 26.20 32.08
N GLU A 12 -0.60 26.84 31.91
CA GLU A 12 -1.65 26.38 31.00
C GLU A 12 -1.24 26.54 29.52
N LEU A 13 -0.57 27.65 29.18
CA LEU A 13 0.03 27.88 27.86
C LEU A 13 1.18 26.91 27.56
N GLU A 14 2.06 26.65 28.52
CA GLU A 14 3.16 25.72 28.36
C GLU A 14 2.64 24.30 28.13
N ARG A 15 1.65 23.87 28.92
CA ARG A 15 0.98 22.59 28.74
C ARG A 15 0.31 22.47 27.37
N LEU A 16 -0.43 23.50 26.93
CA LEU A 16 -1.05 23.52 25.60
C LEU A 16 -0.01 23.52 24.47
N SER A 17 1.12 24.20 24.65
CA SER A 17 2.20 24.23 23.67
C SER A 17 2.87 22.86 23.51
N ILE A 18 3.05 22.12 24.61
CA ILE A 18 3.63 20.78 24.62
C ILE A 18 2.65 19.77 24.01
N GLU A 19 1.37 19.86 24.35
CA GLU A 19 0.32 19.00 23.80
C GLU A 19 0.14 19.23 22.30
N HIS A 20 0.15 20.48 21.86
CA HIS A 20 0.09 20.83 20.43
C HIS A 20 1.35 20.41 19.67
N SER A 21 2.54 20.61 20.25
CA SER A 21 3.79 20.16 19.65
C SER A 21 3.82 18.63 19.52
N ARG A 22 3.37 17.90 20.55
CA ARG A 22 3.31 16.43 20.53
C ARG A 22 2.33 15.93 19.46
N ALA A 23 1.13 16.51 19.38
CA ALA A 23 0.16 16.17 18.34
C ALA A 23 0.70 16.45 16.93
N GLN A 24 1.48 17.52 16.77
CA GLN A 24 2.13 17.85 15.50
C GLN A 24 3.30 16.90 15.18
N PHE A 25 4.06 16.46 16.17
CA PHE A 25 5.10 15.44 15.97
C PHE A 25 4.50 14.06 15.64
N GLU A 26 3.43 13.65 16.33
CA GLU A 26 2.73 12.39 16.06
C GLU A 26 2.11 12.37 14.65
N THR A 27 1.57 13.50 14.17
CA THR A 27 1.06 13.61 12.80
C THR A 27 2.17 13.59 11.75
N VAL A 28 3.29 14.29 11.98
CA VAL A 28 4.44 14.31 11.05
C VAL A 28 5.15 12.94 10.99
N GLU A 29 5.37 12.29 12.13
CA GLU A 29 5.97 10.95 12.18
C GLU A 29 5.04 9.89 11.58
N GLY A 30 3.73 10.02 11.84
CA GLY A 30 2.68 9.20 11.21
C GLY A 30 2.65 9.35 9.70
N GLU A 31 2.86 10.55 9.17
CA GLU A 31 2.90 10.85 7.75
C GLU A 31 4.12 10.26 7.05
N ILE A 32 5.33 10.44 7.62
CA ILE A 32 6.57 9.86 7.08
C ILE A 32 6.48 8.33 7.04
N THR A 33 5.95 7.73 8.10
CA THR A 33 5.76 6.28 8.20
C THR A 33 4.73 5.79 7.17
N ALA A 34 3.64 6.54 6.96
CA ALA A 34 2.64 6.23 5.94
C ALA A 34 3.22 6.31 4.52
N ASN A 35 4.05 7.31 4.21
CA ASN A 35 4.68 7.48 2.90
C ASN A 35 5.68 6.35 2.61
N PHE A 36 6.51 5.96 3.58
CA PHE A 36 7.40 4.80 3.43
C PHE A 36 6.62 3.49 3.27
N GLY A 37 5.55 3.31 4.06
CA GLY A 37 4.65 2.17 3.95
C GLY A 37 4.00 2.06 2.57
N LEU A 38 3.60 3.19 1.97
CA LEU A 38 3.03 3.25 0.63
C LEU A 38 4.04 2.82 -0.44
N LEU A 39 5.28 3.31 -0.36
CA LEU A 39 6.35 2.94 -1.28
C LEU A 39 6.69 1.44 -1.20
N LEU A 40 6.82 0.92 0.03
CA LEU A 40 7.10 -0.49 0.26
C LEU A 40 5.94 -1.38 -0.23
N ALA A 41 4.70 -1.01 0.06
CA ALA A 41 3.51 -1.71 -0.41
C ALA A 41 3.44 -1.76 -1.94
N ASP A 42 3.69 -0.64 -2.63
CA ASP A 42 3.73 -0.60 -4.10
C ASP A 42 4.79 -1.56 -4.66
N ALA A 43 6.00 -1.54 -4.10
CA ALA A 43 7.08 -2.41 -4.53
C ALA A 43 6.74 -3.91 -4.33
N MET A 44 6.16 -4.27 -3.20
CA MET A 44 5.79 -5.66 -2.88
C MET A 44 4.63 -6.16 -3.73
N ILE A 45 3.55 -5.37 -3.88
CA ILE A 45 2.40 -5.71 -4.72
C ILE A 45 2.86 -5.94 -6.17
N TYR A 46 3.73 -5.05 -6.68
CA TYR A 46 4.28 -5.17 -8.01
C TYR A 46 5.09 -6.46 -8.20
N ALA A 47 5.98 -6.78 -7.25
CA ALA A 47 6.80 -7.97 -7.32
C ALA A 47 5.97 -9.26 -7.26
N ILE A 48 4.99 -9.34 -6.35
CA ILE A 48 4.10 -10.50 -6.23
C ILE A 48 3.25 -10.65 -7.49
N GLY A 49 2.67 -9.55 -7.99
CA GLY A 49 1.88 -9.57 -9.23
C GLY A 49 2.69 -10.04 -10.43
N PHE A 50 3.92 -9.54 -10.57
CA PHE A 50 4.83 -9.95 -11.64
C PHE A 50 5.20 -11.44 -11.55
N ILE A 51 5.60 -11.92 -10.37
CA ILE A 51 5.97 -13.32 -10.15
C ILE A 51 4.77 -14.24 -10.41
N SER A 52 3.57 -13.85 -9.97
CA SER A 52 2.33 -14.60 -10.21
C SER A 52 2.05 -14.78 -11.70
N ILE A 53 2.22 -13.73 -12.51
CA ILE A 53 2.05 -13.80 -13.97
C ILE A 53 3.10 -14.74 -14.58
N ILE A 54 4.36 -14.64 -14.16
CA ILE A 54 5.42 -15.50 -14.69
C ILE A 54 5.18 -16.96 -14.35
N ILE A 55 4.77 -17.28 -13.11
CA ILE A 55 4.45 -18.65 -12.71
C ILE A 55 3.27 -19.17 -13.53
N GLY A 56 2.18 -18.40 -13.64
CA GLY A 56 1.02 -18.80 -14.43
C GLY A 56 1.36 -19.01 -15.91
N LEU A 57 2.17 -18.13 -16.51
CA LEU A 57 2.62 -18.28 -17.90
C LEU A 57 3.56 -19.47 -18.08
N ALA A 58 4.45 -19.73 -17.12
CA ALA A 58 5.38 -20.87 -17.20
C ALA A 58 4.64 -22.21 -17.15
N ASP A 59 3.56 -22.30 -16.36
CA ASP A 59 2.74 -23.51 -16.27
C ASP A 59 1.89 -23.72 -17.54
N ILE A 60 1.36 -22.62 -18.12
CA ILE A 60 0.57 -22.66 -19.37
C ILE A 60 1.47 -22.96 -20.59
N ALA A 61 2.64 -22.34 -20.67
CA ALA A 61 3.52 -22.34 -21.84
C ALA A 61 4.65 -23.39 -21.73
N LEU A 62 4.28 -24.65 -21.48
CA LEU A 62 5.22 -25.79 -21.53
C LEU A 62 5.78 -26.03 -22.95
N SER A 63 5.13 -25.48 -23.98
CA SER A 63 5.54 -25.50 -25.38
C SER A 63 5.50 -24.08 -25.98
N ILE A 64 6.40 -23.81 -26.94
CA ILE A 64 6.42 -22.54 -27.69
C ILE A 64 5.17 -22.41 -28.59
N ASN A 65 4.52 -23.54 -28.92
CA ASN A 65 3.35 -23.55 -29.77
C ASN A 65 2.08 -23.19 -28.98
N PRO A 66 1.39 -22.06 -29.27
CA PRO A 66 0.23 -21.61 -28.52
C PRO A 66 -0.99 -22.53 -28.62
N THR A 67 -1.02 -23.46 -29.58
CA THR A 67 -2.11 -24.45 -29.71
C THR A 67 -2.00 -25.62 -28.74
N GLU A 68 -0.83 -25.81 -28.11
CA GLU A 68 -0.56 -26.90 -27.16
C GLU A 68 -0.64 -26.43 -25.70
N TRP A 69 -0.99 -25.17 -25.48
CA TRP A 69 -1.10 -24.59 -24.14
C TRP A 69 -2.25 -25.23 -23.38
N LEU A 70 -1.93 -25.88 -22.26
CA LEU A 70 -2.92 -26.42 -21.34
C LEU A 70 -3.33 -25.30 -20.37
N TRP A 71 -4.51 -24.76 -20.62
CA TRP A 71 -5.12 -23.77 -19.74
C TRP A 71 -5.76 -24.47 -18.55
N SER A 72 -5.08 -24.49 -17.41
CA SER A 72 -5.68 -24.90 -16.14
C SER A 72 -6.43 -23.73 -15.50
N GLU A 73 -7.55 -24.01 -14.84
CA GLU A 73 -8.33 -23.01 -14.09
C GLU A 73 -7.47 -22.28 -13.06
N GLY A 74 -6.54 -23.02 -12.44
CA GLY A 74 -5.66 -22.48 -11.41
C GLY A 74 -4.59 -21.51 -11.93
N ASP A 75 -4.20 -21.59 -13.20
CA ASP A 75 -3.17 -20.74 -13.79
C ASP A 75 -3.78 -19.44 -14.29
N LEU A 76 -5.04 -19.55 -14.71
CA LEU A 76 -5.89 -18.40 -15.02
C LEU A 76 -6.16 -17.56 -13.77
N ILE A 77 -6.34 -18.19 -12.59
CA ILE A 77 -6.43 -17.46 -11.30
C ILE A 77 -5.13 -16.70 -11.01
N LEU A 78 -3.95 -17.31 -11.19
CA LEU A 78 -2.66 -16.64 -10.98
C LEU A 78 -2.45 -15.48 -11.94
N LEU A 79 -2.81 -15.66 -13.21
CA LEU A 79 -2.63 -14.66 -14.25
C LEU A 79 -3.61 -13.49 -14.05
N CYS A 80 -4.90 -13.76 -13.82
CA CYS A 80 -5.90 -12.73 -13.52
C CYS A 80 -5.58 -11.99 -12.23
N SER A 81 -5.22 -12.70 -11.15
CA SER A 81 -4.88 -12.07 -9.87
C SER A 81 -3.60 -11.26 -9.96
N GLY A 82 -2.60 -11.74 -10.71
CA GLY A 82 -1.35 -11.03 -10.95
C GLY A 82 -1.55 -9.76 -11.76
N VAL A 83 -2.38 -9.80 -12.82
CA VAL A 83 -2.77 -8.61 -13.59
C VAL A 83 -3.57 -7.63 -12.73
N ALA A 84 -4.50 -8.12 -11.91
CA ALA A 84 -5.27 -7.28 -11.00
C ALA A 84 -4.37 -6.61 -9.93
N LEU A 85 -3.38 -7.33 -9.37
CA LEU A 85 -2.38 -6.74 -8.48
C LEU A 85 -1.51 -5.69 -9.19
N TRP A 86 -1.14 -5.95 -10.44
CA TRP A 86 -0.40 -4.97 -11.23
C TRP A 86 -1.21 -3.68 -11.40
N VAL A 87 -2.51 -3.77 -11.72
CA VAL A 87 -3.42 -2.61 -11.76
C VAL A 87 -3.52 -1.93 -10.39
N CYS A 88 -3.56 -2.68 -9.29
CA CYS A 88 -3.56 -2.11 -7.94
C CYS A 88 -2.27 -1.32 -7.66
N SER A 89 -1.09 -1.84 -8.03
CA SER A 89 0.18 -1.10 -7.96
C SER A 89 0.14 0.18 -8.79
N GLN A 90 -0.36 0.12 -10.04
CA GLN A 90 -0.53 1.33 -10.85
C GLN A 90 -1.45 2.35 -10.17
N SER A 91 -2.57 1.91 -9.60
CA SER A 91 -3.51 2.80 -8.90
C SER A 91 -2.91 3.43 -7.64
N LEU A 92 -1.99 2.75 -6.93
CA LEU A 92 -1.29 3.32 -5.78
C LEU A 92 -0.26 4.37 -6.20
N ASN A 93 0.32 4.21 -7.38
CA ASN A 93 1.34 5.11 -7.93
C ASN A 93 0.77 6.14 -8.94
N ASP A 94 -0.54 6.45 -8.86
CA ASP A 94 -1.26 7.36 -9.77
C ASP A 94 -1.00 7.11 -11.26
N PHE A 95 -0.81 5.85 -11.67
CA PHE A 95 -0.44 5.43 -13.02
C PHE A 95 0.85 6.06 -13.55
N LYS A 96 1.64 6.72 -12.69
CA LYS A 96 2.94 7.30 -13.08
C LYS A 96 3.84 6.21 -13.64
N ARG A 97 3.74 4.97 -13.13
CA ARG A 97 4.52 3.83 -13.61
C ARG A 97 4.32 3.45 -15.08
N LEU A 98 3.17 3.77 -15.68
CA LEU A 98 2.91 3.59 -17.12
C LEU A 98 3.65 4.61 -17.99
N LEU A 99 3.99 5.78 -17.45
CA LEU A 99 4.76 6.78 -18.19
C LEU A 99 6.25 6.37 -18.18
N PRO A 100 6.89 6.27 -19.35
CA PRO A 100 8.34 6.09 -19.43
C PRO A 100 9.09 7.16 -18.62
N LEU A 101 10.26 6.82 -18.07
CA LEU A 101 11.05 7.74 -17.23
C LEU A 101 11.34 9.09 -17.92
N TRP A 102 11.58 9.07 -19.23
CA TRP A 102 11.80 10.29 -20.03
C TRP A 102 10.55 11.18 -20.08
N LEU A 103 9.36 10.59 -20.23
CA LEU A 103 8.10 11.34 -20.28
C LEU A 103 7.75 11.93 -18.91
N ARG A 104 8.12 11.25 -17.82
CA ARG A 104 8.01 11.81 -16.46
C ARG A 104 8.94 13.00 -16.25
N MET A 105 10.17 12.92 -16.74
CA MET A 105 11.13 14.04 -16.68
C MET A 105 10.62 15.25 -17.47
N VAL A 106 10.04 15.05 -18.65
CA VAL A 106 9.43 16.11 -19.46
C VAL A 106 8.22 16.75 -18.76
N LEU A 107 7.37 15.94 -18.13
CA LEU A 107 6.16 16.40 -17.44
C LEU A 107 6.44 16.95 -16.03
N LYS A 108 7.70 16.97 -15.57
CA LYS A 108 8.10 17.32 -14.18
C LYS A 108 7.29 16.58 -13.12
N LEU A 109 6.86 15.35 -13.42
CA LEU A 109 6.09 14.52 -12.49
C LEU A 109 7.07 13.91 -11.47
N GLY A 110 6.79 14.10 -10.18
CA GLY A 110 7.57 13.50 -9.10
C GLY A 110 7.69 11.98 -9.26
N ILE A 111 8.89 11.45 -8.99
CA ILE A 111 9.29 10.06 -9.22
C ILE A 111 8.52 9.07 -8.32
N GLY A 112 8.05 9.56 -7.16
CA GLY A 112 7.29 8.79 -6.19
C GLY A 112 5.77 9.05 -6.23
N PRO A 113 5.01 8.21 -5.52
CA PRO A 113 3.63 8.52 -5.15
C PRO A 113 3.58 9.88 -4.44
N LYS A 114 2.47 10.62 -4.61
CA LYS A 114 2.27 11.87 -3.86
C LYS A 114 2.30 11.59 -2.36
N ASP A 115 2.84 12.53 -1.59
CA ASP A 115 2.81 12.47 -0.13
C ASP A 115 1.37 12.41 0.38
N PHE A 116 1.16 11.82 1.56
CA PHE A 116 -0.16 11.62 2.13
C PHE A 116 -0.89 12.95 2.40
N SER A 117 -0.20 13.98 2.90
CA SER A 117 -0.76 15.33 3.13
C SER A 117 -1.19 16.06 1.85
N ASP A 118 -0.55 15.76 0.71
CA ASP A 118 -0.81 16.39 -0.59
C ASP A 118 -2.02 15.78 -1.33
N GLN A 119 -2.68 14.79 -0.75
CA GLN A 119 -3.80 14.08 -1.35
C GLN A 119 -5.14 14.57 -0.81
N SER A 120 -6.15 14.66 -1.70
CA SER A 120 -7.52 14.85 -1.23
C SER A 120 -8.00 13.62 -0.46
N GLU A 121 -8.91 13.80 0.49
CA GLU A 121 -9.51 12.71 1.27
C GLU A 121 -10.10 11.61 0.38
N ALA A 122 -10.71 12.00 -0.75
CA ALA A 122 -11.24 11.06 -1.73
C ALA A 122 -10.14 10.19 -2.39
N ALA A 123 -8.95 10.76 -2.62
CA ALA A 123 -7.80 10.03 -3.14
C ALA A 123 -7.21 9.08 -2.08
N GLN A 124 -7.10 9.53 -0.83
CA GLN A 124 -6.64 8.71 0.29
C GLN A 124 -7.57 7.50 0.51
N LYS A 125 -8.90 7.71 0.53
CA LYS A 125 -9.89 6.63 0.67
C LYS A 125 -9.84 5.62 -0.48
N ARG A 126 -9.63 6.10 -1.71
CA ARG A 126 -9.43 5.22 -2.88
C ARG A 126 -8.19 4.34 -2.72
N ARG A 127 -7.06 4.91 -2.29
CA ARG A 127 -5.82 4.13 -2.09
C ARG A 127 -5.94 3.14 -0.94
N ALA A 128 -6.59 3.52 0.16
CA ALA A 128 -6.90 2.60 1.24
C ALA A 128 -7.76 1.41 0.76
N ALA A 129 -8.77 1.65 -0.08
CA ALA A 129 -9.57 0.60 -0.71
C ALA A 129 -8.74 -0.28 -1.67
N THR A 130 -7.85 0.32 -2.47
CA THR A 130 -6.91 -0.42 -3.33
C THR A 130 -6.00 -1.34 -2.50
N LEU A 131 -5.54 -0.92 -1.32
CA LEU A 131 -4.75 -1.77 -0.42
C LEU A 131 -5.55 -2.97 0.11
N VAL A 132 -6.85 -2.80 0.41
CA VAL A 132 -7.72 -3.94 0.79
C VAL A 132 -7.85 -4.94 -0.36
N ILE A 133 -8.11 -4.44 -1.57
CA ILE A 133 -8.22 -5.30 -2.76
C ILE A 133 -6.90 -6.02 -3.03
N ALA A 134 -5.78 -5.31 -2.94
CA ALA A 134 -4.45 -5.88 -3.10
C ALA A 134 -4.12 -6.93 -2.03
N SER A 135 -4.55 -6.71 -0.78
CA SER A 135 -4.43 -7.69 0.30
C SER A 135 -5.17 -8.98 -0.04
N LEU A 136 -6.43 -8.88 -0.48
CA LEU A 136 -7.25 -10.04 -0.85
C LEU A 136 -6.66 -10.80 -2.05
N LEU A 137 -6.27 -10.09 -3.10
CA LEU A 137 -5.63 -10.68 -4.27
C LEU A 137 -4.31 -11.38 -3.91
N SER A 138 -3.50 -10.78 -3.03
CA SER A 138 -2.27 -11.39 -2.53
C SER A 138 -2.57 -12.67 -1.76
N ALA A 139 -3.62 -12.69 -0.92
CA ALA A 139 -4.03 -13.90 -0.20
C ALA A 139 -4.47 -15.03 -1.15
N ILE A 140 -5.20 -14.69 -2.23
CA ILE A 140 -5.63 -15.65 -3.27
C ILE A 140 -4.40 -16.25 -3.98
N ILE A 141 -3.42 -15.42 -4.34
CA ILE A 141 -2.17 -15.89 -4.96
C ILE A 141 -1.39 -16.78 -3.98
N GLY A 142 -1.28 -16.38 -2.71
CA GLY A 142 -0.63 -17.18 -1.67
C GLY A 142 -1.29 -18.55 -1.50
N TRP A 143 -2.63 -18.60 -1.47
CA TRP A 143 -3.40 -19.84 -1.42
C TRP A 143 -3.19 -20.71 -2.66
N ARG A 144 -3.19 -20.11 -3.85
CA ARG A 144 -2.96 -20.88 -5.07
C ARG A 144 -1.55 -21.48 -5.08
N ILE A 145 -0.53 -20.70 -4.71
CA ILE A 145 0.86 -21.17 -4.62
C ILE A 145 1.04 -22.25 -3.54
N SER A 146 0.29 -22.23 -2.44
CA SER A 146 0.40 -23.28 -1.41
C SER A 146 -0.20 -24.63 -1.82
N VAL A 147 -1.09 -24.63 -2.82
CA VAL A 147 -1.72 -25.85 -3.36
C VAL A 147 -0.98 -26.37 -4.61
N LEU A 148 0.02 -25.64 -5.13
CA LEU A 148 0.85 -26.14 -6.21
C LEU A 148 1.67 -27.36 -5.74
N PRO A 149 1.86 -28.38 -6.61
CA PRO A 149 2.61 -29.59 -6.26
C PRO A 149 4.10 -29.31 -6.04
N ASP A 150 4.65 -28.29 -6.69
CA ASP A 150 6.04 -27.86 -6.53
C ASP A 150 6.15 -26.73 -5.50
N THR A 151 6.90 -26.97 -4.43
CA THR A 151 7.18 -25.97 -3.40
C THR A 151 8.20 -24.96 -3.91
N ILE A 152 7.77 -23.69 -4.07
CA ILE A 152 8.66 -22.58 -4.38
C ILE A 152 9.24 -22.03 -3.06
N ALA A 153 10.47 -22.44 -2.73
CA ALA A 153 11.17 -21.97 -1.53
C ALA A 153 12.02 -20.72 -1.84
N THR A 154 12.05 -19.79 -0.90
CA THR A 154 12.98 -18.65 -0.92
C THR A 154 14.41 -19.10 -0.63
N ARG A 155 15.41 -18.25 -0.92
CA ARG A 155 16.84 -18.53 -0.62
C ARG A 155 17.13 -18.81 0.85
N ILE A 156 16.22 -18.45 1.76
CA ILE A 156 16.35 -18.61 3.21
C ILE A 156 15.62 -19.89 3.69
N GLY A 157 15.03 -20.67 2.77
CA GLY A 157 14.32 -21.91 3.08
C GLY A 157 12.88 -21.71 3.57
N ILE A 158 12.35 -20.49 3.48
CA ILE A 158 10.95 -20.17 3.79
C ILE A 158 10.13 -20.33 2.51
N ASP A 159 8.99 -21.00 2.58
CA ASP A 159 8.10 -21.13 1.43
C ASP A 159 7.54 -19.77 0.99
N PHE A 160 7.52 -19.55 -0.32
CA PHE A 160 7.15 -18.26 -0.89
C PHE A 160 5.70 -17.84 -0.56
N HIS A 161 4.78 -18.80 -0.41
CA HIS A 161 3.40 -18.51 -0.01
C HIS A 161 3.31 -17.88 1.39
N ILE A 162 4.21 -18.23 2.32
CA ILE A 162 4.28 -17.63 3.67
C ILE A 162 4.64 -16.15 3.57
N VAL A 163 5.60 -15.82 2.70
CA VAL A 163 6.00 -14.42 2.44
C VAL A 163 4.83 -13.63 1.87
N ILE A 164 4.07 -14.22 0.94
CA ILE A 164 2.89 -13.58 0.36
C ILE A 164 1.81 -13.34 1.42
N TYR A 165 1.58 -14.30 2.33
CA TYR A 165 0.63 -14.10 3.43
C TYR A 165 1.08 -13.00 4.40
N ALA A 166 2.38 -12.91 4.71
CA ALA A 166 2.92 -11.84 5.53
C ALA A 166 2.71 -10.46 4.86
N VAL A 167 2.94 -10.36 3.55
CA VAL A 167 2.67 -9.13 2.79
C VAL A 167 1.18 -8.81 2.78
N SER A 168 0.32 -9.80 2.54
CA SER A 168 -1.14 -9.64 2.58
C SER A 168 -1.60 -9.06 3.93
N ALA A 169 -1.16 -9.65 5.04
CA ALA A 169 -1.46 -9.13 6.38
C ALA A 169 -0.93 -7.70 6.58
N GLY A 170 0.29 -7.42 6.14
CA GLY A 170 0.88 -6.07 6.20
C GLY A 170 0.07 -5.03 5.43
N LEU A 171 -0.41 -5.37 4.23
CA LEU A 171 -1.27 -4.51 3.41
C LEU A 171 -2.62 -4.23 4.10
N LEU A 172 -3.20 -5.24 4.73
CA LEU A 172 -4.43 -5.10 5.50
C LEU A 172 -4.23 -4.14 6.69
N PHE A 173 -3.17 -4.34 7.47
CA PHE A 173 -2.84 -3.46 8.60
C PHE A 173 -2.57 -2.03 8.15
N LEU A 174 -1.84 -1.84 7.05
CA LEU A 174 -1.59 -0.52 6.48
C LEU A 174 -2.90 0.17 6.06
N SER A 175 -3.81 -0.57 5.42
CA SER A 175 -5.13 -0.06 5.05
C SER A 175 -5.97 0.34 6.27
N MET A 176 -5.97 -0.48 7.32
CA MET A 176 -6.66 -0.17 8.58
C MET A 176 -6.07 1.08 9.25
N TYR A 177 -4.74 1.17 9.29
CA TYR A 177 -4.04 2.33 9.85
C TYR A 177 -4.40 3.62 9.11
N TRP A 178 -4.45 3.61 7.77
CA TRP A 178 -4.87 4.78 7.00
C TRP A 178 -6.33 5.15 7.17
N ASN A 179 -7.24 4.16 7.21
CA ASN A 179 -8.64 4.45 7.47
C ASN A 179 -8.84 5.13 8.83
N ARG A 180 -8.03 4.76 9.82
CA ARG A 180 -8.02 5.41 11.13
C ARG A 180 -7.47 6.84 11.04
N LEU A 181 -6.35 7.05 10.34
CA LEU A 181 -5.73 8.37 10.18
C LEU A 181 -6.65 9.37 9.45
N ILE A 182 -7.39 8.90 8.42
CA ILE A 182 -8.40 9.70 7.72
C ILE A 182 -9.55 10.09 8.66
N GLY A 183 -9.98 9.16 9.53
CA GLY A 183 -11.02 9.43 10.52
C GLY A 183 -10.61 10.50 11.54
N GLU A 184 -9.39 10.41 12.08
CA GLU A 184 -8.85 11.37 13.05
C GLU A 184 -8.63 12.77 12.44
N GLY A 185 -8.30 12.87 11.14
CA GLY A 185 -8.19 14.15 10.43
C GLY A 185 -9.52 14.91 10.31
N SER A 186 -10.64 14.18 10.16
CA SER A 186 -11.98 14.80 10.03
C SER A 186 -12.52 15.41 11.32
N ASP A 187 -12.13 14.88 12.48
CA ASP A 187 -12.54 15.42 13.79
C ASP A 187 -11.84 16.76 14.10
N ILE A 188 -10.60 16.95 13.61
CA ILE A 188 -9.82 18.18 13.85
C ILE A 188 -10.37 19.36 13.04
N GLU A 189 -10.81 19.15 11.79
CA GLU A 189 -11.47 20.20 10.99
C GLU A 189 -12.80 20.64 11.61
N GLN A 190 -13.51 19.74 12.30
CA GLN A 190 -14.78 20.04 12.94
C GLN A 190 -14.62 20.88 14.22
N PHE A 191 -13.47 20.75 14.91
CA PHE A 191 -13.15 21.54 16.11
C PHE A 191 -12.68 22.97 15.79
N ASN A 192 -12.29 23.23 14.53
CA ASN A 192 -11.77 24.51 14.07
C ASN A 192 -12.82 25.39 13.33
N ARG A 193 -14.10 24.96 13.34
CA ARG A 193 -15.27 25.74 12.91
C ARG A 193 -16.09 26.20 14.10
#